data_AF-A0A6L9LW46-F1
#
_entry.id   AF-A0A6L9LW46-F1
#
_cell.length_a   1.000
_cell.length_b   1.000
_cell.length_c   1.000
_cell.angle_alpha   90.00
_cell.angle_beta   90.00
_cell.angle_gamma   90.00
#
_symmetry.space_group_name_H-M   'P 1'
#
loop_
_entity.id
_entity.type
_entity.pdbx_description
1 polymer ?
#
loop_
_entity_poly.entity_id
_entity_poly.type
_entity_poly.pdbx_seq_one_letter_code
_entity_poly.pdbx_strand_id
1 'polypeptide(L)'
;MFEKNLTKKMQDVVLEGRIPAKDVSRAISKPYSTLLRELNPFDTHAKLGAETMFEIVKATHNVAILEFMAREMGYTLMPLEGVVKEKPRTSNRMRGREATM
;
A
#
# COMPACT_ATOMS: atom_id res chain seq x y z
N MET A 1 -24.47 8.66 2.79
CA MET A 1 -23.48 9.58 3.42
C MET A 1 -22.12 8.94 3.70
N PHE A 2 -21.96 7.59 3.72
CA PHE A 2 -20.69 6.91 4.04
C PHE A 2 -19.82 6.46 2.85
N GLU A 3 -20.28 6.64 1.61
CA GLU A 3 -19.59 6.13 0.39
C GLU A 3 -18.19 6.72 0.16
N LYS A 4 -17.82 7.80 0.87
CA LYS A 4 -16.50 8.44 0.80
C LYS A 4 -15.65 8.25 2.06
N ASN A 5 -15.90 7.23 2.88
CA ASN A 5 -15.09 6.96 4.07
C ASN A 5 -14.00 5.92 3.77
N LEU A 6 -12.74 6.28 4.05
CA LEU A 6 -11.57 5.42 3.90
C LEU A 6 -11.73 4.06 4.62
N THR A 7 -12.33 4.07 5.81
CA THR A 7 -12.58 2.86 6.61
C THR A 7 -13.57 1.93 5.92
N LYS A 8 -14.64 2.49 5.33
CA LYS A 8 -15.61 1.71 4.57
C LYS A 8 -14.97 1.11 3.33
N LYS A 9 -14.16 1.88 2.60
CA LYS A 9 -13.42 1.36 1.44
C LYS A 9 -12.48 0.21 1.83
N MET A 10 -11.81 0.31 2.98
CA MET A 10 -10.98 -0.79 3.50
C MET A 10 -11.81 -2.00 3.92
N GLN A 11 -12.98 -1.79 4.51
CA GLN A 11 -13.92 -2.87 4.80
C GLN A 11 -14.28 -3.63 3.53
N ASP A 12 -14.62 -2.92 2.44
CA ASP A 12 -15.00 -3.54 1.17
C ASP A 12 -13.82 -4.32 0.55
N VAL A 13 -12.60 -3.77 0.60
CA VAL A 13 -11.38 -4.45 0.13
C VAL A 13 -11.18 -5.80 0.83
N VAL A 14 -11.51 -5.90 2.12
CA VAL A 14 -11.29 -7.12 2.92
C VAL A 14 -12.47 -8.07 2.89
N LEU A 15 -13.71 -7.57 2.92
CA LEU A 15 -14.91 -8.40 3.04
C LEU A 15 -15.50 -8.81 1.68
N GLU A 16 -15.34 -7.96 0.66
CA GLU A 16 -15.88 -8.18 -0.69
C GLU A 16 -14.76 -8.49 -1.71
N GLY A 17 -13.52 -8.58 -1.23
CA GLY A 17 -12.36 -8.93 -2.04
C GLY A 17 -12.34 -10.39 -2.49
N ARG A 18 -11.40 -10.71 -3.38
CA ARG A 18 -11.19 -12.08 -3.89
C ARG A 18 -10.57 -13.03 -2.86
N ILE A 19 -9.90 -12.48 -1.86
CA ILE A 19 -9.23 -13.24 -0.80
C ILE A 19 -10.15 -13.27 0.42
N PRO A 20 -10.43 -14.44 1.02
CA PRO A 20 -11.22 -14.53 2.23
C PRO A 20 -10.59 -13.70 3.36
N ALA A 21 -11.42 -12.94 4.09
CA ALA A 21 -10.95 -12.06 5.17
C ALA A 21 -10.15 -12.80 6.26
N LYS A 22 -10.44 -14.09 6.50
CA LYS A 22 -9.66 -14.95 7.42
C LYS A 22 -8.24 -15.22 6.92
N ASP A 23 -8.04 -15.25 5.61
CA ASP A 23 -6.74 -15.48 5.00
C ASP A 23 -5.92 -14.19 5.02
N VAL A 24 -6.59 -13.05 4.76
CA VAL A 24 -6.00 -11.72 4.96
C VAL A 24 -5.52 -11.54 6.41
N SER A 25 -6.34 -11.90 7.40
CA SER A 25 -5.94 -11.77 8.82
C SER A 25 -4.74 -12.64 9.18
N ARG A 26 -4.65 -13.85 8.61
CA ARG A 26 -3.46 -14.71 8.78
C ARG A 26 -2.23 -14.10 8.11
N ALA A 27 -2.37 -13.57 6.89
CA ALA A 27 -1.25 -12.97 6.15
C ALA A 27 -0.64 -11.76 6.87
N ILE A 28 -1.46 -10.95 7.52
CA ILE A 28 -1.01 -9.77 8.29
C ILE A 28 -0.74 -10.09 9.78
N SER A 29 -0.75 -11.37 10.16
CA SER A 29 -0.52 -11.84 11.54
C SER A 29 -1.41 -11.15 12.59
N LYS A 30 -2.66 -10.87 12.27
CA LYS A 30 -3.62 -10.18 13.14
C LYS A 30 -4.80 -11.07 13.51
N PRO A 31 -5.29 -11.04 14.76
CA PRO A 31 -6.51 -11.76 15.11
C PRO A 31 -7.70 -11.30 14.25
N TYR A 32 -8.45 -12.27 13.72
CA TYR A 32 -9.56 -12.01 12.80
C TYR A 32 -10.63 -11.07 13.41
N SER A 33 -11.00 -11.29 14.67
CA SER A 33 -11.98 -10.46 15.38
C SER A 33 -11.50 -9.03 15.56
N THR A 34 -10.23 -8.82 15.90
CA THR A 34 -9.63 -7.48 16.02
C THR A 34 -9.63 -6.76 14.68
N LEU A 35 -9.25 -7.45 13.60
CA LEU A 35 -9.30 -6.89 12.24
C LEU A 35 -10.73 -6.46 11.85
N LEU A 36 -11.74 -7.28 12.11
CA LEU A 36 -13.13 -6.93 11.79
C LEU A 36 -13.64 -5.72 12.58
N ARG A 37 -13.24 -5.59 13.85
CA ARG A 37 -13.60 -4.42 14.67
C ARG A 37 -12.98 -3.14 14.12
N GLU A 38 -11.70 -3.16 13.77
CA GLU A 38 -11.01 -1.99 13.22
C GLU A 38 -11.52 -1.58 11.82
N LEU A 39 -12.00 -2.53 11.04
CA LEU A 39 -12.61 -2.29 9.74
C LEU A 39 -14.09 -1.86 9.84
N ASN A 40 -14.69 -1.93 11.02
CA ASN A 40 -16.09 -1.56 11.21
C ASN A 40 -16.21 -0.02 11.30
N PRO A 41 -16.86 0.67 10.33
CA PRO A 41 -17.04 2.12 10.40
C PRO A 41 -17.88 2.58 11.60
N PHE A 42 -18.66 1.67 12.19
CA PHE A 42 -19.52 1.93 13.34
C PHE A 42 -18.84 1.66 14.70
N ASP A 43 -17.67 1.02 14.73
CA ASP A 43 -16.89 0.88 15.97
C ASP A 43 -16.07 2.16 16.17
N THR A 44 -16.46 2.96 17.17
CA THR A 44 -15.77 4.21 17.52
C THR A 44 -14.51 3.98 18.34
N HIS A 45 -14.35 2.79 18.94
CA HIS A 45 -13.27 2.45 19.87
C HIS A 45 -12.12 1.68 19.20
N ALA A 46 -12.29 1.22 17.97
CA ALA A 46 -11.25 0.58 17.18
C ALA A 46 -11.05 1.34 15.87
N LYS A 47 -9.78 1.55 15.48
CA LYS A 47 -9.41 2.21 14.22
C LYS A 47 -8.33 1.41 13.53
N LEU A 48 -8.46 1.26 12.22
CA LEU A 48 -7.44 0.62 11.41
C LEU A 48 -6.19 1.51 11.35
N GLY A 49 -5.05 0.97 11.80
CA GLY A 49 -3.75 1.63 11.70
C GLY A 49 -3.26 1.71 10.25
N ALA A 50 -2.43 2.72 9.95
CA ALA A 50 -1.88 2.92 8.61
C ALA A 50 -0.97 1.77 8.16
N GLU A 51 -0.14 1.23 9.05
CA GLU A 51 0.70 0.07 8.74
C GLU A 51 -0.15 -1.16 8.39
N THR A 52 -1.18 -1.45 9.20
CA THR A 52 -2.09 -2.57 8.94
C THR A 52 -2.84 -2.38 7.62
N MET A 53 -3.29 -1.16 7.31
CA MET A 53 -3.90 -0.85 6.01
C MET A 53 -2.95 -1.17 4.86
N PHE A 54 -1.69 -0.75 4.96
CA PHE A 54 -0.68 -1.03 3.93
C PHE A 54 -0.37 -2.54 3.79
N GLU A 55 -0.33 -3.28 4.89
CA GLU A 55 -0.16 -4.73 4.87
C GLU A 55 -1.33 -5.44 4.18
N ILE A 56 -2.57 -5.00 4.41
CA ILE A 56 -3.75 -5.52 3.71
C ILE A 56 -3.64 -5.28 2.20
N VAL A 57 -3.26 -4.07 1.78
CA VAL A 57 -3.08 -3.74 0.36
C VAL A 57 -2.02 -4.65 -0.28
N LYS A 58 -0.90 -4.88 0.40
CA LYS A 58 0.14 -5.81 -0.06
C LYS A 58 -0.37 -7.25 -0.13
N ALA A 59 -1.07 -7.73 0.88
CA ALA A 59 -1.57 -9.11 0.96
C ALA A 59 -2.66 -9.40 -0.08
N THR A 60 -3.47 -8.40 -0.41
CA THR A 60 -4.60 -8.52 -1.36
C THR A 60 -4.24 -8.14 -2.79
N HIS A 61 -3.11 -7.47 -2.99
CA HIS A 61 -2.75 -6.80 -4.25
C HIS A 61 -3.86 -5.89 -4.78
N ASN A 62 -4.71 -5.37 -3.89
CA ASN A 62 -5.84 -4.52 -4.25
C ASN A 62 -5.50 -3.05 -3.99
N VAL A 63 -5.22 -2.32 -5.06
CA VAL A 63 -4.80 -0.91 -4.99
C VAL A 63 -5.96 0.08 -4.92
N ALA A 64 -7.22 -0.38 -4.85
CA ALA A 64 -8.40 0.49 -4.89
C ALA A 64 -8.43 1.56 -3.77
N ILE A 65 -7.83 1.27 -2.61
CA ILE A 65 -7.71 2.25 -1.52
C ILE A 65 -6.70 3.36 -1.87
N LEU A 66 -5.59 3.00 -2.52
CA LEU A 66 -4.57 3.97 -2.93
C LEU A 66 -5.10 4.88 -4.04
N GLU A 67 -5.84 4.32 -4.99
CA GLU A 67 -6.54 5.10 -6.02
C GLU A 67 -7.55 6.07 -5.41
N PHE A 68 -8.30 5.62 -4.41
CA PHE A 68 -9.24 6.48 -3.68
C PHE A 68 -8.50 7.64 -2.99
N MET A 69 -7.43 7.36 -2.25
CA MET A 69 -6.62 8.38 -1.58
C MET A 69 -6.01 9.38 -2.58
N ALA A 70 -5.48 8.89 -3.69
CA ALA A 70 -4.92 9.75 -4.73
C ALA A 70 -5.98 10.71 -5.28
N ARG A 71 -7.18 10.21 -5.62
CA ARG A 71 -8.28 11.02 -6.14
C ARG A 71 -8.74 12.10 -5.16
N GLU A 72 -8.88 11.76 -3.87
CA GLU A 72 -9.24 12.73 -2.84
C GLU A 72 -8.20 13.86 -2.69
N MET A 73 -6.94 13.59 -3.05
CA MET A 73 -5.87 14.59 -3.04
C MET A 73 -5.68 15.31 -4.39
N GLY A 74 -6.48 15.00 -5.41
CA GLY A 74 -6.30 15.54 -6.77
C GLY A 74 -5.14 14.93 -7.56
N TYR A 75 -4.66 13.75 -7.15
CA TYR A 75 -3.61 12.98 -7.82
C TYR A 75 -4.19 11.75 -8.53
N THR A 76 -3.37 11.15 -9.40
CA THR A 76 -3.63 9.83 -9.99
C THR A 76 -2.53 8.86 -9.59
N LEU A 77 -2.90 7.58 -9.43
CA LEU A 77 -1.95 6.51 -9.15
C LEU A 77 -1.40 5.97 -10.48
N MET A 78 -0.07 5.92 -10.63
CA MET A 78 0.59 5.32 -11.79
C MET A 78 1.44 4.12 -11.34
N PRO A 79 1.31 2.94 -12.00
CA PRO A 79 2.18 1.81 -11.74
C PRO A 79 3.65 2.14 -12.03
N LEU A 80 4.57 1.48 -11.34
CA LEU A 80 6.01 1.64 -11.56
C LEU A 80 6.53 0.89 -12.80
N GLU A 81 5.67 0.17 -13.51
CA GLU A 81 5.99 -0.54 -14.75
C GLU A 81 6.31 0.47 -15.87
N GLY A 82 7.59 0.85 -15.94
CA GLY A 82 8.11 1.87 -16.86
C GLY A 82 9.16 2.80 -16.25
N VAL A 83 9.30 2.83 -14.93
CA VAL A 83 10.39 3.57 -14.27
C VAL A 83 11.64 2.68 -14.30
N VAL A 84 12.44 2.84 -15.35
CA VAL A 84 13.79 2.27 -15.39
C VAL A 84 14.48 2.71 -14.10
N LYS A 85 14.83 1.76 -13.23
CA LYS A 85 15.73 2.04 -12.11
C LYS A 85 17.03 2.54 -12.74
N GLU A 86 17.25 3.85 -12.75
CA GLU A 86 18.58 4.38 -13.07
C GLU A 86 19.54 3.75 -12.07
N LYS A 87 20.37 2.82 -12.55
CA LYS A 87 21.49 2.35 -11.76
C LYS A 87 22.32 3.59 -11.42
N PRO A 88 22.74 3.78 -10.15
CA PRO A 88 23.61 4.89 -9.81
C PRO A 88 24.83 4.81 -10.73
N ARG A 89 25.03 5.84 -11.55
CA ARG A 89 26.17 5.93 -12.46
C ARG A 89 27.43 5.90 -11.60
N THR A 90 28.06 4.73 -11.48
CA THR A 90 29.42 4.64 -10.94
C THR A 90 30.30 5.43 -11.90
N SER A 91 30.74 6.61 -11.46
CA SER A 91 31.66 7.46 -12.20
C SER A 91 33.00 6.75 -12.30
N ASN A 92 33.15 5.88 -13.29
CA ASN A 92 34.46 5.37 -13.66
C ASN A 92 35.14 6.47 -14.49
N ARG A 93 35.65 7.51 -13.82
CA ARG A 93 36.44 8.55 -14.47
C ARG A 93 37.83 7.98 -14.69
N MET A 94 38.12 7.82 -15.97
CA MET A 94 39.25 7.12 -16.58
C MET A 94 40.61 7.49 -15.98
N ARG A 95 41.47 6.47 -15.94
CA ARG A 95 42.93 6.59 -16.07
C ARG A 95 43.29 7.60 -17.16
N GLY A 96 44.29 8.44 -16.88
CA GLY A 96 45.02 9.12 -17.93
C GLY A 96 46.03 10.12 -17.41
N ARG A 97 47.31 9.74 -17.54
CA ARG A 97 48.52 10.58 -17.63
C ARG A 97 49.27 10.84 -16.32
N GLU A 98 50.20 9.94 -16.04
CA GLU A 98 51.55 10.36 -15.68
C GLU A 98 52.51 9.78 -16.71
N ALA A 99 52.85 10.62 -17.68
CA ALA A 99 54.13 10.56 -18.36
C ALA A 99 54.82 11.88 -18.00
N THR A 100 56.02 11.81 -17.42
CA THR A 100 57.26 12.51 -17.81
C THR A 100 58.16 12.78 -16.60
N MET A 101 59.42 12.32 -16.74
CA MET A 101 60.65 12.52 -15.93
C MET A 101 60.94 11.52 -14.82
#